data_AF-A0A927K6N7-F1
#
_entry.id   AF-A0A927K6N7-F1
#
_cell.length_a   1.000
_cell.length_b   1.000
_cell.length_c   1.000
_cell.angle_alpha   90.00
_cell.angle_beta   90.00
_cell.angle_gamma   90.00
#
_symmetry.space_group_name_H-M   'P 1'
#
loop_
_entity.id
_entity.type
_entity.pdbx_description
1 polymer ?
#
loop_
_entity_poly.entity_id
_entity_poly.type
_entity_poly.pdbx_seq_one_letter_code
_entity_poly.pdbx_strand_id
1 'polypeptide(L)'
;MSAAGSPAPSSEPDRQVGRLARLLGVDAAELDGLAELPDEDLRMLHGLVSEHLFGHARHRFAGIADLTRRLPGGVAGKLSERFLPPRMAARVAELLDPPRAAALAVQLSPDYLAELALALDPSRSEDVIQAVPPEAVGRAARSLFDREEYAGVAELVPALSDEALVAAVEAATSRDLLELAPLLVWDERIHGVVAELPDARLDALLGEVADEGLWSHGERLLTRLDPAVLDRLVERAADVGAEVVGSFEAASAAGLLGPESEAMLGRALEVRAGAPK
;
A
#
# COMPACT_ATOMS: atom_id res chain seq x y z
N MET A 1 -14.07 19.77 -23.99
CA MET A 1 -12.86 19.35 -23.29
C MET A 1 -13.28 18.29 -22.30
N SER A 2 -12.81 17.07 -22.51
CA SER A 2 -13.31 15.84 -21.87
C SER A 2 -12.95 15.85 -20.39
N ALA A 3 -13.95 15.71 -19.52
CA ALA A 3 -13.73 15.31 -18.13
C ALA A 3 -13.21 13.88 -18.15
N ALA A 4 -11.94 13.70 -17.81
CA ALA A 4 -11.39 12.39 -17.51
C ALA A 4 -12.02 11.96 -16.18
N GLY A 5 -12.95 11.00 -16.25
CA GLY A 5 -13.47 10.36 -15.05
C GLY A 5 -12.30 9.69 -14.33
N SER A 6 -12.11 10.03 -13.05
CA SER A 6 -11.27 9.25 -12.16
C SER A 6 -11.63 7.76 -12.29
N PRO A 7 -10.65 6.86 -12.41
CA PRO A 7 -10.95 5.43 -12.32
C PRO A 7 -11.63 5.16 -10.98
N ALA A 8 -12.74 4.43 -11.01
CA ALA A 8 -13.39 3.93 -9.80
C ALA A 8 -12.35 3.13 -8.98
N PRO A 9 -12.45 3.10 -7.63
CA PRO A 9 -11.61 2.19 -6.85
C PRO A 9 -11.81 0.78 -7.41
N SER A 10 -10.72 0.14 -7.85
CA SER A 10 -10.76 -1.18 -8.45
C SER A 10 -11.47 -2.12 -7.48
N SER A 11 -12.51 -2.79 -7.95
CA SER A 11 -13.26 -3.73 -7.14
C SER A 11 -12.33 -4.86 -6.67
N GLU A 12 -12.63 -5.54 -5.55
CA GLU A 12 -11.84 -6.68 -5.06
C GLU A 12 -11.50 -7.70 -6.19
N PRO A 13 -12.44 -8.06 -7.09
CA PRO A 13 -12.16 -8.89 -8.26
C PRO A 13 -11.09 -8.33 -9.19
N ASP A 14 -11.10 -7.01 -9.46
CA ASP A 14 -10.11 -6.35 -10.33
C ASP A 14 -8.69 -6.50 -9.77
N ARG A 15 -8.54 -6.47 -8.44
CA ARG A 15 -7.24 -6.68 -7.78
C ARG A 15 -6.73 -8.11 -8.00
N GLN A 16 -7.59 -9.12 -7.93
CA GLN A 16 -7.20 -10.52 -8.17
C GLN A 16 -6.86 -10.78 -9.63
N VAL A 17 -7.62 -10.20 -10.56
CA VAL A 17 -7.34 -10.30 -12.00
C VAL A 17 -5.98 -9.68 -12.32
N GLY A 18 -5.68 -8.51 -11.75
CA GLY A 18 -4.35 -7.89 -11.87
C GLY A 18 -3.23 -8.78 -11.33
N ARG A 19 -3.49 -9.52 -10.24
CA ARG A 19 -2.54 -10.49 -9.66
C ARG A 19 -2.26 -11.66 -10.59
N LEU A 20 -3.31 -12.23 -11.18
CA LEU A 20 -3.21 -13.27 -12.21
C LEU A 20 -2.48 -12.79 -13.45
N ALA A 21 -2.73 -11.55 -13.89
CA ALA A 21 -2.05 -10.93 -15.02
C ALA A 21 -0.54 -10.80 -14.76
N ARG A 22 -0.16 -10.31 -13.56
CA ARG A 22 1.23 -10.26 -13.11
C ARG A 22 1.87 -11.65 -13.04
N LEU A 23 1.15 -12.64 -12.52
CA LEU A 23 1.62 -14.03 -12.42
C LEU A 23 1.91 -14.65 -13.80
N LEU A 24 1.03 -14.39 -14.76
CA LEU A 24 1.11 -14.90 -16.14
C LEU A 24 2.03 -14.06 -17.04
N GLY A 25 2.32 -12.82 -16.66
CA GLY A 25 3.09 -11.87 -17.46
C GLY A 25 2.32 -11.32 -18.66
N VAL A 26 1.01 -11.09 -18.50
CA VAL A 26 0.08 -10.57 -19.53
C VAL A 26 -0.57 -9.28 -19.06
N ASP A 27 -1.24 -8.55 -19.96
CA ASP A 27 -2.05 -7.39 -19.58
C ASP A 27 -3.32 -7.84 -18.84
N ALA A 28 -3.78 -7.07 -17.85
CA ALA A 28 -5.01 -7.37 -17.12
C ALA A 28 -6.25 -7.38 -18.04
N ALA A 29 -6.24 -6.57 -19.11
CA ALA A 29 -7.30 -6.53 -20.12
C ALA A 29 -7.43 -7.86 -20.88
N GLU A 30 -6.38 -8.67 -20.94
CA GLU A 30 -6.44 -10.01 -21.53
C GLU A 30 -7.22 -11.00 -20.65
N LEU A 31 -7.47 -10.63 -19.40
CA LEU A 31 -8.15 -11.43 -18.38
C LEU A 31 -9.54 -10.86 -18.00
N ASP A 32 -10.08 -9.90 -18.76
CA ASP A 32 -11.33 -9.18 -18.44
C ASP A 32 -12.50 -10.09 -18.06
N GLY A 33 -12.64 -11.26 -18.69
CA GLY A 33 -13.71 -12.22 -18.40
C GLY A 33 -13.63 -12.88 -17.02
N LEU A 34 -12.53 -12.70 -16.29
CA LEU A 34 -12.35 -13.22 -14.94
C LEU A 34 -12.88 -12.26 -13.87
N ALA A 35 -13.06 -10.98 -14.18
CA ALA A 35 -13.53 -9.97 -13.21
C ALA A 35 -14.96 -10.24 -12.69
N GLU A 36 -15.74 -11.05 -13.42
CA GLU A 36 -17.10 -11.46 -13.02
C GLU A 36 -17.13 -12.59 -11.98
N LEU A 37 -15.97 -13.22 -11.70
CA LEU A 37 -15.90 -14.33 -10.77
C LEU A 37 -15.85 -13.86 -9.30
N PRO A 38 -16.35 -14.67 -8.35
CA PRO A 38 -16.14 -14.42 -6.93
C PRO A 38 -14.66 -14.32 -6.58
N ASP A 39 -14.31 -13.41 -5.67
CA ASP A 39 -12.92 -13.19 -5.21
C ASP A 39 -12.26 -14.47 -4.65
N GLU A 40 -13.03 -15.32 -3.96
CA GLU A 40 -12.54 -16.61 -3.45
C GLU A 40 -12.13 -17.56 -4.59
N ASP A 41 -12.90 -17.60 -5.68
CA ASP A 41 -12.60 -18.41 -6.86
C ASP A 41 -11.37 -17.87 -7.60
N LEU A 42 -11.22 -16.54 -7.67
CA LEU A 42 -10.05 -15.91 -8.26
C LEU A 42 -8.77 -16.18 -7.44
N ARG A 43 -8.86 -16.14 -6.11
CA ARG A 43 -7.77 -16.55 -5.21
C ARG A 43 -7.40 -18.02 -5.41
N MET A 44 -8.41 -18.89 -5.52
CA MET A 44 -8.19 -20.31 -5.79
C MET A 44 -7.53 -20.54 -7.15
N LEU A 45 -8.01 -19.86 -8.20
CA LEU A 45 -7.44 -19.92 -9.54
C LEU A 45 -5.98 -19.44 -9.56
N HIS A 46 -5.69 -18.31 -8.91
CA HIS A 46 -4.33 -17.82 -8.73
C HIS A 46 -3.43 -18.88 -8.08
N GLY A 47 -3.89 -19.51 -6.99
CA GLY A 47 -3.17 -20.60 -6.33
C GLY A 47 -2.91 -21.80 -7.25
N LEU A 48 -3.92 -22.23 -8.01
CA LEU A 48 -3.81 -23.37 -8.94
C LEU A 48 -2.86 -23.07 -10.11
N VAL A 49 -2.96 -21.89 -10.72
CA VAL A 49 -2.06 -21.43 -11.79
C VAL A 49 -0.62 -21.35 -11.28
N SER A 50 -0.44 -20.77 -10.08
CA SER A 50 0.88 -20.70 -9.45
C SER A 50 1.45 -22.10 -9.20
N GLU A 51 0.65 -23.04 -8.68
CA GLU A 51 1.11 -24.41 -8.45
C GLU A 51 1.43 -25.15 -9.75
N HIS A 52 0.66 -24.92 -10.81
CA HIS A 52 0.93 -25.51 -12.11
C HIS A 52 2.24 -24.99 -12.74
N LEU A 53 2.43 -23.67 -12.74
CA LEU A 53 3.60 -23.02 -13.32
C LEU A 53 4.88 -23.34 -12.54
N PHE A 54 4.80 -23.39 -11.21
CA PHE A 54 5.99 -23.43 -10.35
C PHE A 54 6.17 -24.72 -9.54
N GLY A 55 5.14 -25.56 -9.41
CA GLY A 55 5.19 -26.79 -8.60
C GLY A 55 6.30 -27.75 -9.04
N HIS A 56 6.51 -27.90 -10.35
CA HIS A 56 7.59 -28.73 -10.91
C HIS A 56 9.01 -28.18 -10.65
N ALA A 57 9.15 -26.87 -10.41
CA ALA A 57 10.42 -26.23 -10.10
C ALA A 57 10.71 -26.16 -8.59
N ARG A 58 9.74 -26.50 -7.73
CA ARG A 58 9.85 -26.42 -6.26
C ARG A 58 11.06 -27.16 -5.69
N HIS A 59 11.38 -28.36 -6.20
CA HIS A 59 12.58 -29.09 -5.78
C HIS A 59 13.88 -28.34 -6.14
N ARG A 60 13.91 -27.61 -7.27
CA ARG A 60 15.07 -26.80 -7.67
C ARG A 60 15.19 -25.56 -6.79
N PHE A 61 14.06 -24.91 -6.47
CA PHE A 61 14.04 -23.78 -5.54
C PHE A 61 14.46 -24.18 -4.12
N ALA A 62 14.02 -25.35 -3.65
CA ALA A 62 14.48 -25.92 -2.37
C ALA A 62 16.00 -26.16 -2.37
N GLY A 63 16.57 -26.65 -3.47
CA GLY A 63 18.02 -26.77 -3.61
C GLY A 63 18.77 -25.43 -3.56
N ILE A 64 18.17 -24.36 -4.09
CA ILE A 64 18.73 -23.00 -4.00
C ILE A 64 18.59 -22.44 -2.58
N ALA A 65 17.45 -22.65 -1.92
CA ALA A 65 17.25 -22.31 -0.50
C ALA A 65 18.25 -23.05 0.42
N ASP A 66 18.52 -24.32 0.15
CA ASP A 66 19.56 -25.09 0.85
C ASP A 66 20.95 -24.52 0.65
N LEU A 67 21.24 -24.03 -0.56
CA LEU A 67 22.52 -23.39 -0.84
C LEU A 67 22.65 -22.05 -0.10
N THR A 68 21.59 -21.25 -0.01
CA THR A 68 21.63 -20.01 0.77
C THR A 68 21.81 -20.29 2.25
N ARG A 69 21.26 -21.39 2.81
CA ARG A 69 21.56 -21.82 4.20
C ARG A 69 23.05 -22.08 4.44
N ARG A 70 23.78 -22.53 3.42
CA ARG A 70 25.22 -22.86 3.51
C ARG A 70 26.14 -21.66 3.25
N LEU A 71 25.62 -20.53 2.79
CA LEU A 71 26.39 -19.33 2.47
C LEU A 71 26.32 -18.27 3.59
N PRO A 72 27.44 -17.59 3.94
CA PRO A 72 27.41 -16.44 4.83
C PRO A 72 26.42 -15.36 4.35
N GLY A 73 25.66 -14.75 5.26
CA GLY A 73 24.52 -13.87 4.92
C GLY A 73 24.83 -12.75 3.92
N GLY A 74 25.95 -12.03 4.09
CA GLY A 74 26.34 -10.95 3.19
C GLY A 74 26.77 -11.40 1.78
N VAL A 75 27.19 -12.66 1.62
CA VAL A 75 27.52 -13.26 0.31
C VAL A 75 26.25 -13.74 -0.37
N ALA A 76 25.34 -14.34 0.38
CA ALA A 76 24.05 -14.80 -0.13
C ALA A 76 23.18 -13.63 -0.65
N GLY A 77 23.07 -12.52 0.09
CA GLY A 77 22.31 -11.34 -0.36
C GLY A 77 22.83 -10.76 -1.69
N LYS A 78 24.14 -10.50 -1.78
CA LYS A 78 24.77 -9.95 -3.00
C LYS A 78 24.72 -10.88 -4.20
N LEU A 79 24.78 -12.19 -3.98
CA LEU A 79 24.65 -13.17 -5.06
C LEU A 79 23.19 -13.34 -5.50
N SER A 80 22.23 -13.25 -4.58
CA SER A 80 20.81 -13.30 -4.90
C SER A 80 20.45 -12.21 -5.90
N GLU A 81 20.79 -10.94 -5.63
CA GLU A 81 20.47 -9.86 -6.56
C GLU A 81 21.13 -10.00 -7.92
N ARG A 82 22.37 -10.49 -7.93
CA ARG A 82 23.16 -10.58 -9.16
C ARG A 82 22.77 -11.74 -10.06
N PHE A 83 22.25 -12.83 -9.49
CA PHE A 83 22.08 -14.09 -10.22
C PHE A 83 20.66 -14.66 -10.17
N LEU A 84 19.80 -14.21 -9.25
CA LEU A 84 18.40 -14.58 -9.22
C LEU A 84 17.55 -13.37 -9.65
N PRO A 85 16.75 -13.49 -10.72
CA PRO A 85 15.70 -12.52 -10.99
C PRO A 85 14.71 -12.45 -9.82
N PRO A 86 14.13 -11.26 -9.51
CA PRO A 86 13.25 -11.06 -8.36
C PRO A 86 12.10 -12.09 -8.26
N ARG A 87 11.46 -12.42 -9.39
CA ARG A 87 10.40 -13.43 -9.46
C ARG A 87 10.84 -14.82 -9.01
N MET A 88 12.08 -15.22 -9.30
CA MET A 88 12.63 -16.49 -8.82
C MET A 88 13.01 -16.41 -7.35
N ALA A 89 13.56 -15.27 -6.91
CA ALA A 89 13.92 -15.08 -5.52
C ALA A 89 12.69 -15.04 -4.59
N ALA A 90 11.55 -14.51 -5.04
CA ALA A 90 10.28 -14.60 -4.32
C ALA A 90 9.88 -16.06 -4.06
N ARG A 91 9.98 -16.94 -5.06
CA ARG A 91 9.69 -18.38 -4.89
C ARG A 91 10.69 -19.10 -3.98
N VAL A 92 11.94 -18.66 -3.96
CA VAL A 92 12.92 -19.16 -3.00
C VAL A 92 12.59 -18.66 -1.60
N ALA A 93 12.20 -17.39 -1.45
CA ALA A 93 11.84 -16.77 -0.19
C ALA A 93 10.63 -17.45 0.46
N GLU A 94 9.62 -17.85 -0.31
CA GLU A 94 8.48 -18.66 0.14
C GLU A 94 8.88 -20.02 0.77
N LEU A 95 10.11 -20.48 0.55
CA LEU A 95 10.64 -21.74 1.09
C LEU A 95 11.67 -21.52 2.21
N LEU A 96 11.99 -20.27 2.55
CA LEU A 96 12.95 -19.97 3.61
C LEU A 96 12.27 -19.97 4.98
N ASP A 97 13.00 -20.45 5.98
CA ASP A 97 12.62 -20.23 7.37
C ASP A 97 12.65 -18.71 7.68
N PRO A 98 11.67 -18.16 8.43
CA PRO A 98 11.53 -16.71 8.60
C PRO A 98 12.79 -15.96 9.10
N PRO A 99 13.55 -16.48 10.08
CA PRO A 99 14.79 -15.83 10.53
C PRO A 99 15.85 -15.71 9.41
N ARG A 100 15.86 -16.66 8.47
CA ARG A 100 16.78 -16.65 7.34
C ARG A 100 16.38 -15.60 6.32
N ALA A 101 15.10 -15.49 6.02
CA ALA A 101 14.58 -14.45 5.13
C ALA A 101 14.87 -13.06 5.67
N ALA A 102 14.62 -12.83 6.96
CA ALA A 102 14.93 -11.58 7.66
C ALA A 102 16.40 -11.18 7.50
N ALA A 103 17.32 -12.13 7.76
CA ALA A 103 18.76 -11.90 7.65
C ALA A 103 19.22 -11.58 6.22
N LEU A 104 18.52 -12.09 5.20
CA LEU A 104 18.81 -11.80 3.80
C LEU A 104 18.24 -10.45 3.38
N ALA A 105 17.00 -10.11 3.79
CA ALA A 105 16.33 -8.89 3.40
C ALA A 105 17.14 -7.62 3.73
N VAL A 106 17.81 -7.60 4.88
CA VAL A 106 18.67 -6.47 5.29
C VAL A 106 19.85 -6.26 4.34
N GLN A 107 20.31 -7.30 3.64
CA GLN A 107 21.45 -7.25 2.73
C GLN A 107 21.06 -6.86 1.29
N LEU A 108 19.76 -6.83 0.98
CA LEU A 108 19.26 -6.50 -0.34
C LEU A 108 19.07 -4.98 -0.49
N SER A 109 19.30 -4.51 -1.70
CA SER A 109 19.01 -3.16 -2.18
C SER A 109 17.51 -2.86 -2.15
N PRO A 110 17.11 -1.59 -1.99
CA PRO A 110 15.69 -1.20 -2.01
C PRO A 110 14.95 -1.62 -3.28
N ASP A 111 15.54 -1.39 -4.46
CA ASP A 111 14.89 -1.68 -5.74
C ASP A 111 14.65 -3.18 -5.95
N TYR A 112 15.63 -4.01 -5.55
CA TYR A 112 15.46 -5.46 -5.63
C TYR A 112 14.43 -5.96 -4.62
N LEU A 113 14.38 -5.40 -3.41
CA LEU A 113 13.33 -5.71 -2.44
C LEU A 113 11.94 -5.33 -2.95
N ALA A 114 11.79 -4.19 -3.61
CA ALA A 114 10.53 -3.76 -4.19
C ALA A 114 10.06 -4.73 -5.28
N GLU A 115 10.93 -5.08 -6.24
CA GLU A 115 10.62 -6.07 -7.27
C GLU A 115 10.31 -7.46 -6.70
N LEU A 116 11.02 -7.86 -5.65
CA LEU A 116 10.76 -9.12 -4.96
C LEU A 116 9.41 -9.08 -4.25
N ALA A 117 9.08 -7.98 -3.57
CA ALA A 117 7.81 -7.78 -2.88
C ALA A 117 6.61 -7.89 -3.85
N LEU A 118 6.71 -7.28 -5.04
CA LEU A 118 5.67 -7.40 -6.09
C LEU A 118 5.52 -8.82 -6.66
N ALA A 119 6.52 -9.67 -6.49
CA ALA A 119 6.51 -11.05 -6.98
C ALA A 119 6.16 -12.08 -5.91
N LEU A 120 6.11 -11.68 -4.63
CA LEU A 120 5.70 -12.55 -3.53
C LEU A 120 4.20 -12.79 -3.59
N ASP A 121 3.80 -13.98 -3.14
CA ASP A 121 2.41 -14.29 -2.82
C ASP A 121 2.22 -14.18 -1.30
N PRO A 122 1.55 -13.14 -0.78
CA PRO A 122 1.41 -12.94 0.66
C PRO A 122 0.74 -14.11 1.37
N SER A 123 -0.21 -14.78 0.70
CA SER A 123 -0.93 -15.94 1.27
C SER A 123 -0.04 -17.16 1.52
N ARG A 124 1.12 -17.22 0.86
CA ARG A 124 2.10 -18.32 0.96
C ARG A 124 3.35 -17.93 1.73
N SER A 125 3.52 -16.66 2.03
CA SER A 125 4.76 -16.10 2.60
C SER A 125 4.51 -15.22 3.81
N GLU A 126 3.34 -15.29 4.44
CA GLU A 126 2.98 -14.47 5.61
C GLU A 126 4.04 -14.52 6.71
N ASP A 127 4.44 -15.71 7.18
CA ASP A 127 5.49 -15.85 8.21
C ASP A 127 6.82 -15.21 7.80
N VAL A 128 7.16 -15.30 6.50
CA VAL A 128 8.38 -14.72 5.95
C VAL A 128 8.29 -13.20 5.89
N ILE A 129 7.16 -12.66 5.42
CA ILE A 129 6.89 -11.22 5.34
C ILE A 129 6.89 -10.60 6.75
N GLN A 130 6.21 -11.24 7.71
CA GLN A 130 6.18 -10.79 9.11
C GLN A 130 7.56 -10.78 9.76
N ALA A 131 8.47 -11.66 9.34
CA ALA A 131 9.84 -11.68 9.87
C ALA A 131 10.77 -10.64 9.22
N VAL A 132 10.37 -10.01 8.10
CA VAL A 132 11.20 -8.98 7.46
C VAL A 132 11.32 -7.76 8.40
N PRO A 133 12.54 -7.29 8.71
CA PRO A 133 12.72 -6.15 9.60
C PRO A 133 12.02 -4.88 9.06
N PRO A 134 11.40 -4.06 9.93
CA PRO A 134 10.66 -2.86 9.52
C PRO A 134 11.48 -1.90 8.66
N GLU A 135 12.77 -1.75 8.95
CA GLU A 135 13.70 -0.92 8.17
C GLU A 135 13.84 -1.39 6.71
N ALA A 136 13.81 -2.70 6.47
CA ALA A 136 13.86 -3.25 5.11
C ALA A 136 12.51 -3.06 4.40
N VAL A 137 11.39 -3.21 5.12
CA VAL A 137 10.04 -2.91 4.61
C VAL A 137 9.92 -1.45 4.21
N GLY A 138 10.32 -0.50 5.07
CA GLY A 138 10.26 0.93 4.76
C GLY A 138 11.11 1.32 3.54
N ARG A 139 12.29 0.68 3.35
CA ARG A 139 13.11 0.88 2.13
C ARG A 139 12.41 0.36 0.87
N ALA A 140 11.80 -0.82 0.95
CA ALA A 140 11.05 -1.39 -0.17
C ALA A 140 9.81 -0.55 -0.49
N ALA A 141 9.04 -0.17 0.54
CA ALA A 141 7.85 0.68 0.42
C ALA A 141 8.17 2.00 -0.26
N ARG A 142 9.27 2.67 0.12
CA ARG A 142 9.71 3.91 -0.55
C ARG A 142 9.94 3.70 -2.05
N SER A 143 10.67 2.66 -2.43
CA SER A 143 10.93 2.35 -3.85
C SER A 143 9.64 2.01 -4.61
N LEU A 144 8.66 1.37 -3.94
CA LEU A 144 7.33 1.11 -4.53
C LEU A 144 6.50 2.39 -4.69
N PHE A 145 6.51 3.29 -3.71
CA PHE A 145 5.82 4.58 -3.80
C PHE A 145 6.43 5.49 -4.87
N ASP A 146 7.76 5.54 -4.98
CA ASP A 146 8.47 6.26 -6.05
C ASP A 146 8.06 5.78 -7.46
N ARG A 147 7.47 4.58 -7.56
CA ARG A 147 6.98 3.94 -8.80
C ARG A 147 5.45 3.89 -8.91
N GLU A 148 4.73 4.49 -7.96
CA GLU A 148 3.27 4.51 -7.91
C GLU A 148 2.64 3.10 -7.85
N GLU A 149 3.35 2.11 -7.29
CA GLU A 149 2.92 0.71 -7.21
C GLU A 149 1.92 0.45 -6.06
N TYR A 150 0.90 1.31 -5.93
CA TYR A 150 -0.03 1.34 -4.80
C TYR A 150 -0.81 0.04 -4.62
N ALA A 151 -1.24 -0.59 -5.71
CA ALA A 151 -1.97 -1.87 -5.65
C ALA A 151 -1.10 -3.01 -5.10
N GLY A 152 0.19 -3.03 -5.44
CA GLY A 152 1.14 -4.02 -4.91
C GLY A 152 1.42 -3.81 -3.42
N VAL A 153 1.54 -2.54 -2.98
CA VAL A 153 1.67 -2.20 -1.56
C VAL A 153 0.43 -2.64 -0.79
N ALA A 154 -0.77 -2.26 -1.25
CA ALA A 154 -2.03 -2.62 -0.60
C ALA A 154 -2.22 -4.14 -0.44
N GLU A 155 -1.74 -4.93 -1.40
CA GLU A 155 -1.79 -6.40 -1.36
C GLU A 155 -0.94 -7.00 -0.23
N LEU A 156 0.18 -6.35 0.12
CA LEU A 156 1.12 -6.82 1.14
C LEU A 156 0.74 -6.40 2.56
N VAL A 157 0.00 -5.29 2.71
CA VAL A 157 -0.35 -4.70 4.02
C VAL A 157 -0.92 -5.72 5.02
N PRO A 158 -1.86 -6.61 4.65
CA PRO A 158 -2.41 -7.59 5.60
C PRO A 158 -1.35 -8.55 6.19
N ALA A 159 -0.27 -8.82 5.46
CA ALA A 159 0.80 -9.74 5.87
C ALA A 159 1.95 -9.05 6.64
N LEU A 160 1.94 -7.72 6.76
CA LEU A 160 2.98 -6.99 7.51
C LEU A 160 2.81 -7.16 9.03
N SER A 161 3.91 -7.10 9.79
CA SER A 161 3.83 -6.84 11.24
C SER A 161 3.39 -5.40 11.51
N ASP A 162 3.02 -5.08 12.76
CA ASP A 162 2.60 -3.72 13.14
C ASP A 162 3.74 -2.71 12.95
N GLU A 163 4.96 -3.07 13.35
CA GLU A 163 6.12 -2.21 13.18
C GLU A 163 6.49 -2.01 11.70
N ALA A 164 6.32 -3.06 10.88
CA ALA A 164 6.53 -2.98 9.44
C ALA A 164 5.46 -2.12 8.74
N LEU A 165 4.21 -2.19 9.20
CA LEU A 165 3.13 -1.32 8.72
C LEU A 165 3.43 0.15 9.03
N VAL A 166 3.86 0.45 10.27
CA VAL A 166 4.30 1.81 10.66
C VAL A 166 5.46 2.28 9.77
N ALA A 167 6.48 1.44 9.55
CA ALA A 167 7.62 1.80 8.70
C ALA A 167 7.21 2.05 7.23
N ALA A 168 6.21 1.33 6.72
CA ALA A 168 5.65 1.59 5.39
C ALA A 168 4.90 2.92 5.33
N VAL A 169 4.10 3.24 6.34
CA VAL A 169 3.39 4.53 6.44
C VAL A 169 4.36 5.71 6.58
N GLU A 170 5.45 5.56 7.34
CA GLU A 170 6.52 6.56 7.46
C GLU A 170 7.30 6.77 6.15
N ALA A 171 7.34 5.75 5.28
CA ALA A 171 7.99 5.85 3.97
C ALA A 171 7.14 6.60 2.93
N ALA A 172 5.81 6.65 3.12
CA ALA A 172 4.87 7.27 2.20
C ALA A 172 4.95 8.82 2.25
N THR A 173 4.60 9.49 1.16
CA THR A 173 4.23 10.92 1.14
C THR A 173 2.75 11.12 1.47
N SER A 174 2.30 12.37 1.65
CA SER A 174 0.87 12.67 1.83
C SER A 174 0.04 12.17 0.64
N ARG A 175 0.55 12.40 -0.57
CA ARG A 175 -0.05 11.90 -1.81
C ARG A 175 -0.15 10.38 -1.84
N ASP A 176 0.93 9.67 -1.48
CA ASP A 176 0.92 8.21 -1.45
C ASP A 176 -0.14 7.65 -0.50
N LEU A 177 -0.32 8.28 0.67
CA LEU A 177 -1.37 7.87 1.61
C LEU A 177 -2.77 8.10 1.05
N LEU A 178 -3.00 9.20 0.32
CA LEU A 178 -4.28 9.50 -0.33
C LEU A 178 -4.62 8.51 -1.45
N GLU A 179 -3.61 8.07 -2.21
CA GLU A 179 -3.75 7.07 -3.28
C GLU A 179 -3.91 5.64 -2.71
N LEU A 180 -3.20 5.33 -1.62
CA LEU A 180 -3.23 4.00 -1.00
C LEU A 180 -4.52 3.76 -0.21
N ALA A 181 -5.01 4.76 0.54
CA ALA A 181 -6.20 4.66 1.38
C ALA A 181 -7.42 3.96 0.76
N PRO A 182 -7.86 4.26 -0.49
CA PRO A 182 -9.00 3.58 -1.10
C PRO A 182 -8.75 2.11 -1.47
N LEU A 183 -7.49 1.70 -1.59
CA LEU A 183 -7.09 0.34 -1.94
C LEU A 183 -6.99 -0.59 -0.72
N LEU A 184 -6.89 -0.01 0.48
CA LEU A 184 -6.76 -0.77 1.72
C LEU A 184 -8.10 -1.36 2.17
N VAL A 185 -8.00 -2.56 2.73
CA VAL A 185 -9.04 -3.13 3.59
C VAL A 185 -8.80 -2.57 5.00
N TRP A 186 -9.71 -1.76 5.50
CA TRP A 186 -9.53 -1.06 6.78
C TRP A 186 -9.88 -1.99 7.94
N ASP A 187 -8.91 -2.25 8.79
CA ASP A 187 -9.01 -3.04 10.02
C ASP A 187 -8.48 -2.26 11.23
N GLU A 188 -8.63 -2.80 12.43
CA GLU A 188 -8.23 -2.13 13.67
C GLU A 188 -6.74 -1.73 13.69
N ARG A 189 -5.88 -2.42 12.94
CA ARG A 189 -4.44 -2.13 12.86
C ARG A 189 -4.19 -0.87 12.06
N ILE A 190 -4.83 -0.74 10.89
CA ILE A 190 -4.76 0.47 10.06
C ILE A 190 -5.35 1.65 10.82
N HIS A 191 -6.51 1.46 11.46
CA HIS A 191 -7.12 2.47 12.30
C HIS A 191 -6.19 2.95 13.43
N GLY A 192 -5.51 2.01 14.11
CA GLY A 192 -4.51 2.32 15.13
C GLY A 192 -3.33 3.14 14.59
N VAL A 193 -2.76 2.76 13.44
CA VAL A 193 -1.63 3.49 12.84
C VAL A 193 -2.05 4.91 12.40
N VAL A 194 -3.23 5.05 11.82
CA VAL A 194 -3.77 6.37 11.41
C VAL A 194 -4.04 7.25 12.63
N ALA A 195 -4.53 6.68 13.74
CA ALA A 195 -4.76 7.42 14.98
C ALA A 195 -3.46 7.94 15.62
N GLU A 196 -2.32 7.29 15.39
CA GLU A 196 -1.03 7.73 15.92
C GLU A 196 -0.27 8.69 14.97
N LEU A 197 -0.85 9.05 13.83
CA LEU A 197 -0.22 10.01 12.91
C LEU A 197 0.00 11.37 13.60
N PRO A 198 1.19 11.99 13.47
CA PRO A 198 1.44 13.32 13.99
C PRO A 198 0.53 14.36 13.34
N ASP A 199 0.13 15.37 14.10
CA ASP A 199 -0.71 16.48 13.59
C ASP A 199 -0.11 17.16 12.35
N ALA A 200 1.22 17.35 12.31
CA ALA A 200 1.91 17.91 11.15
C ALA A 200 1.70 17.07 9.87
N ARG A 201 1.47 15.76 10.01
CA ARG A 201 1.15 14.88 8.89
C ARG A 201 -0.29 15.06 8.43
N LEU A 202 -1.23 15.27 9.36
CA LEU A 202 -2.62 15.62 9.04
C LEU A 202 -2.70 16.99 8.34
N ASP A 203 -1.93 17.97 8.81
CA ASP A 203 -1.82 19.28 8.16
C ASP A 203 -1.28 19.15 6.74
N ALA A 204 -0.26 18.32 6.53
CA ALA A 204 0.30 18.06 5.22
C ALA A 204 -0.69 17.35 4.27
N LEU A 205 -1.56 16.48 4.79
CA LEU A 205 -2.62 15.86 3.99
C LEU A 205 -3.67 16.90 3.55
N LEU A 206 -4.08 17.79 4.47
CA LEU A 206 -5.01 18.89 4.15
C LEU A 206 -4.41 19.84 3.10
N GLY A 207 -3.12 20.19 3.25
CA GLY A 207 -2.38 20.98 2.27
C GLY A 207 -2.33 20.32 0.90
N GLU A 208 -1.92 19.04 0.84
CA GLU A 208 -1.84 18.29 -0.42
C GLU A 208 -3.20 18.23 -1.15
N VAL A 209 -4.28 17.97 -0.41
CA VAL A 209 -5.64 17.95 -0.99
C VAL A 209 -6.02 19.32 -1.56
N ALA A 210 -5.68 20.40 -0.87
CA ALA A 210 -5.96 21.76 -1.31
C ALA A 210 -5.13 22.19 -2.52
N ASP A 211 -3.83 21.88 -2.51
CA ASP A 211 -2.86 22.32 -3.52
C ASP A 211 -3.06 21.58 -4.85
N GLU A 212 -3.30 20.27 -4.79
CA GLU A 212 -3.46 19.40 -5.97
C GLU A 212 -4.94 19.22 -6.37
N GLY A 213 -5.89 19.77 -5.60
CA GLY A 213 -7.31 19.64 -5.85
C GLY A 213 -7.84 18.20 -5.74
N LEU A 214 -7.27 17.41 -4.83
CA LEU A 214 -7.57 15.98 -4.64
C LEU A 214 -8.86 15.75 -3.83
N TRP A 215 -9.90 16.55 -4.06
CA TRP A 215 -11.14 16.56 -3.27
C TRP A 215 -11.80 15.18 -3.17
N SER A 216 -11.87 14.45 -4.27
CA SER A 216 -12.45 13.09 -4.27
C SER A 216 -11.59 12.07 -3.52
N HIS A 217 -10.27 12.26 -3.43
CA HIS A 217 -9.40 11.40 -2.62
C HIS A 217 -9.59 11.72 -1.14
N GLY A 218 -9.64 13.01 -0.79
CA GLY A 218 -9.95 13.47 0.57
C GLY A 218 -11.29 12.93 1.05
N GLU A 219 -12.35 13.06 0.25
CA GLU A 219 -13.68 12.53 0.58
C GLU A 219 -13.63 11.03 0.85
N ARG A 220 -13.01 10.24 -0.04
CA ARG A 220 -12.90 8.78 0.16
C ARG A 220 -12.15 8.43 1.43
N LEU A 221 -11.07 9.15 1.75
CA LEU A 221 -10.35 8.96 3.00
C LEU A 221 -11.27 9.23 4.19
N LEU A 222 -11.96 10.37 4.24
CA LEU A 222 -12.85 10.74 5.35
C LEU A 222 -13.92 9.67 5.63
N THR A 223 -14.50 9.05 4.59
CA THR A 223 -15.52 8.00 4.76
C THR A 223 -15.01 6.73 5.45
N ARG A 224 -13.68 6.56 5.59
CA ARG A 224 -13.04 5.40 6.21
C ARG A 224 -12.43 5.70 7.57
N LEU A 225 -12.34 6.96 7.97
CA LEU A 225 -11.70 7.35 9.23
C LEU A 225 -12.64 7.15 10.41
N ASP A 226 -12.05 6.80 11.55
CA ASP A 226 -12.79 6.78 12.81
C ASP A 226 -13.17 8.19 13.26
N PRO A 227 -14.28 8.34 14.01
CA PRO A 227 -14.73 9.63 14.54
C PRO A 227 -13.64 10.41 15.29
N ALA A 228 -12.78 9.74 16.05
CA ALA A 228 -11.70 10.40 16.79
C ALA A 228 -10.66 11.07 15.87
N VAL A 229 -10.34 10.45 14.74
CA VAL A 229 -9.41 11.01 13.75
C VAL A 229 -10.10 12.13 12.97
N LEU A 230 -11.39 11.98 12.65
CA LEU A 230 -12.19 13.03 12.03
C LEU A 230 -12.26 14.28 12.91
N ASP A 231 -12.46 14.13 14.22
CA ASP A 231 -12.49 15.25 15.16
C ASP A 231 -11.13 15.97 15.21
N ARG A 232 -10.02 15.21 15.22
CA ARG A 232 -8.68 15.79 15.10
C ARG A 232 -8.49 16.54 13.78
N LEU A 233 -8.93 15.97 12.66
CA LEU A 233 -8.86 16.64 11.35
C LEU A 233 -9.66 17.94 11.31
N VAL A 234 -10.81 18.00 11.97
CA VAL A 234 -11.60 19.24 12.11
C VAL A 234 -10.81 20.30 12.87
N GLU A 235 -10.18 19.94 13.99
CA GLU A 235 -9.32 20.86 14.75
C GLU A 235 -8.14 21.35 13.89
N ARG A 236 -7.46 20.41 13.19
CA ARG A 236 -6.36 20.74 12.29
C ARG A 236 -6.79 21.67 11.15
N ALA A 237 -7.94 21.41 10.54
CA ALA A 237 -8.50 22.23 9.46
C ALA A 237 -8.93 23.64 9.92
N ALA A 238 -9.29 23.80 11.20
CA ALA A 238 -9.57 25.13 11.76
C ALA A 238 -8.27 25.96 11.90
N ASP A 239 -7.17 25.30 12.25
CA ASP A 239 -5.87 25.90 12.56
C ASP A 239 -4.92 26.04 11.34
N VAL A 240 -5.21 25.33 10.24
CA VAL A 240 -4.39 25.39 9.03
C VAL A 240 -4.40 26.79 8.39
N GLY A 241 -3.36 27.07 7.60
CA GLY A 241 -3.15 28.36 6.95
C GLY A 241 -4.38 28.84 6.15
N ALA A 242 -4.58 30.16 6.10
CA ALA A 242 -5.75 30.76 5.44
C ALA A 242 -5.86 30.42 3.95
N GLU A 243 -4.74 30.10 3.29
CA GLU A 243 -4.71 29.64 1.91
C GLU A 243 -5.40 28.28 1.74
N VAL A 244 -5.03 27.29 2.56
CA VAL A 244 -5.66 25.96 2.55
C VAL A 244 -7.15 26.08 2.82
N VAL A 245 -7.55 26.81 3.87
CA VAL A 245 -8.98 27.04 4.17
C VAL A 245 -9.71 27.69 3.00
N GLY A 246 -9.11 28.72 2.38
CA GLY A 246 -9.67 29.39 1.21
C GLY A 246 -9.86 28.46 0.02
N SER A 247 -8.95 27.50 -0.19
CA SER A 247 -9.09 26.46 -1.22
C SER A 247 -10.27 25.53 -0.94
N PHE A 248 -10.47 25.10 0.30
CA PHE A 248 -11.65 24.30 0.70
C PHE A 248 -12.96 25.09 0.54
N GLU A 249 -13.00 26.36 0.94
CA GLU A 249 -14.17 27.23 0.75
C GLU A 249 -14.49 27.44 -0.75
N ALA A 250 -13.46 27.63 -1.58
CA ALA A 250 -13.63 27.74 -3.03
C ALA A 250 -14.14 26.43 -3.66
N ALA A 251 -13.65 25.29 -3.20
CA ALA A 251 -14.11 23.97 -3.64
C ALA A 251 -15.57 23.71 -3.25
N SER A 252 -15.98 24.08 -2.03
CA SER A 252 -17.37 24.02 -1.57
C SER A 252 -18.28 24.90 -2.44
N ALA A 253 -17.88 26.15 -2.69
CA ALA A 253 -18.64 27.06 -3.55
C ALA A 253 -18.78 26.57 -5.01
N ALA A 254 -17.80 25.78 -5.48
CA ALA A 254 -17.82 25.14 -6.78
C ALA A 254 -18.56 23.79 -6.81
N GLY A 255 -19.03 23.27 -5.67
CA GLY A 255 -19.70 21.97 -5.56
C GLY A 255 -18.77 20.78 -5.81
N LEU A 256 -17.48 20.93 -5.49
CA LEU A 256 -16.45 19.90 -5.69
C LEU A 256 -16.24 19.01 -4.46
N LEU A 257 -16.69 19.45 -3.28
CA LEU A 257 -16.59 18.68 -2.05
C LEU A 257 -17.72 17.65 -1.95
N GLY A 258 -17.39 16.49 -1.39
CA GLY A 258 -18.39 15.51 -1.00
C GLY A 258 -19.01 15.83 0.37
N PRO A 259 -20.06 15.08 0.77
CA PRO A 259 -20.80 15.35 2.00
C PRO A 259 -19.94 15.34 3.28
N GLU A 260 -18.97 14.43 3.40
CA GLU A 260 -18.11 14.37 4.59
C GLU A 260 -17.14 15.55 4.64
N SER A 261 -16.60 15.93 3.48
CA SER A 261 -15.71 17.10 3.34
C SER A 261 -16.45 18.41 3.66
N GLU A 262 -17.71 18.56 3.20
CA GLU A 262 -18.57 19.71 3.52
C GLU A 262 -18.87 19.78 5.02
N ALA A 263 -19.21 18.64 5.64
CA ALA A 263 -19.45 18.57 7.08
C ALA A 263 -18.20 18.92 7.89
N MET A 264 -17.04 18.40 7.49
CA MET A 264 -15.75 18.71 8.11
C MET A 264 -15.43 20.20 8.00
N LEU A 265 -15.55 20.79 6.81
CA LEU A 265 -15.31 22.22 6.58
C LEU A 265 -16.23 23.09 7.44
N GLY A 266 -17.53 22.78 7.49
CA GLY A 266 -18.48 23.51 8.31
C GLY A 266 -18.09 23.51 9.79
N ARG A 267 -17.76 22.34 10.34
CA ARG A 267 -17.29 22.21 11.73
C ARG A 267 -15.99 22.99 11.96
N ALA A 268 -15.04 22.95 11.04
CA ALA A 268 -13.77 23.66 11.15
C ALA A 268 -13.96 25.18 11.19
N LEU A 269 -14.86 25.72 10.35
CA LEU A 269 -15.19 27.16 10.35
C LEU A 269 -15.87 27.61 11.65
N GLU A 270 -16.74 26.77 12.23
CA GLU A 270 -17.34 27.02 13.55
C GLU A 270 -16.29 27.10 14.65
N VAL A 271 -15.35 26.14 14.68
CA VAL A 271 -14.22 26.13 15.64
C VAL A 271 -13.38 27.40 15.49
N ARG A 272 -13.04 27.77 14.25
CA ARG A 272 -12.24 28.97 13.96
C ARG A 272 -12.93 30.28 14.35
N ALA A 273 -14.25 30.36 14.19
CA ALA A 273 -15.04 31.54 14.60
C ALA A 273 -15.19 31.68 16.12
N GLY A 274 -15.13 30.57 16.86
CA GLY A 274 -15.22 30.53 18.33
C GLY A 274 -13.89 30.76 19.06
N ALA A 275 -12.75 30.71 18.36
CA ALA A 275 -11.43 30.90 18.96
C ALA A 275 -11.23 32.37 19.42
N PRO A 276 -10.72 32.62 20.65
CA PRO A 276 -10.40 33.97 21.09
C PRO A 276 -9.27 34.55 20.22
N LYS A 277 -9.49 35.78 19.71
CA LYS A 277 -8.51 36.54 18.92
C LYS A 277 -7.25 36.90 19.68
#